data_AF-A0A960FAW1-F1
#
_entry.id   AF-A0A960FAW1-F1
#
_cell.length_a   1.000
_cell.length_b   1.000
_cell.length_c   1.000
_cell.angle_alpha   90.00
_cell.angle_beta   90.00
_cell.angle_gamma   90.00
#
_symmetry.space_group_name_H-M   'P 1'
#
loop_
_entity.id
_entity.type
_entity.pdbx_description
1 polymer ?
#
loop_
_entity_poly.entity_id
_entity_poly.type
_entity_poly.pdbx_seq_one_letter_code
_entity_poly.pdbx_strand_id
1 'polypeptide(L)'
;LGGVIIGALGALDDVAITQAATVWELRRANHELGPVELWRSAMRVGREHIGSIINTLLLAYVGASMPLLVLFVLSEQSLSTVANAEVVALEIVRTLVGSIGLLAAVPLTTWLAVLVSQPGGSGRERPQGVGSLG
;
A
#
# COMPACT_ATOMS: atom_id res chain seq x y z
N LEU A 1 -20.31 -10.79 -1.99
CA LEU A 1 -19.68 -10.17 -0.80
C LEU A 1 -18.30 -10.76 -0.51
N GLY A 2 -18.13 -12.08 -0.41
CA GLY A 2 -16.83 -12.72 -0.13
C GLY A 2 -15.69 -12.36 -1.11
N GLY A 3 -15.96 -12.34 -2.43
CA GLY A 3 -14.93 -12.04 -3.44
C GLY A 3 -14.32 -10.64 -3.33
N VAL A 4 -15.11 -9.63 -2.95
CA VAL A 4 -14.61 -8.25 -2.75
C VAL A 4 -13.69 -8.16 -1.54
N ILE A 5 -14.06 -8.82 -0.43
CA ILE A 5 -13.23 -8.86 0.78
C ILE A 5 -11.91 -9.56 0.50
N ILE A 6 -11.96 -10.72 -0.17
CA ILE A 6 -10.75 -11.47 -0.55
C ILE A 6 -9.87 -10.63 -1.49
N GLY A 7 -10.45 -9.96 -2.49
CA GLY A 7 -9.71 -9.08 -3.39
C GLY A 7 -9.05 -7.91 -2.66
N ALA A 8 -9.77 -7.25 -1.75
CA ALA A 8 -9.23 -6.16 -0.94
C ALA A 8 -8.10 -6.63 -0.01
N LEU A 9 -8.24 -7.81 0.61
CA LEU A 9 -7.19 -8.41 1.43
C LEU A 9 -5.94 -8.73 0.59
N GLY A 10 -6.10 -9.28 -0.61
CA GLY A 10 -4.98 -9.55 -1.52
C GLY A 10 -4.23 -8.28 -1.91
N ALA A 11 -4.94 -7.19 -2.21
CA ALA A 11 -4.32 -5.90 -2.50
C ALA A 11 -3.58 -5.30 -1.28
N LEU A 12 -4.14 -5.45 -0.08
CA LEU A 12 -3.50 -5.01 1.15
C LEU A 12 -2.23 -5.81 1.46
N ASP A 13 -2.27 -7.13 1.28
CA ASP A 13 -1.12 -8.02 1.48
C ASP A 13 0.02 -7.70 0.51
N ASP A 14 -0.30 -7.53 -0.78
CA ASP A 14 0.67 -7.13 -1.80
C ASP A 14 1.38 -5.81 -1.45
N VAL A 15 0.61 -4.79 -1.05
CA VAL A 15 1.17 -3.51 -0.61
C VAL A 15 2.02 -3.68 0.65
N ALA A 16 1.56 -4.46 1.63
CA ALA A 16 2.31 -4.67 2.86
C ALA A 16 3.65 -5.39 2.61
N ILE A 17 3.64 -6.47 1.83
CA ILE A 17 4.83 -7.23 1.47
C ILE A 17 5.81 -6.34 0.70
N THR A 18 5.32 -5.61 -0.31
CA THR A 18 6.16 -4.74 -1.15
C THR A 18 6.78 -3.61 -0.33
N GLN A 19 6.02 -2.99 0.58
CA GLN A 19 6.55 -1.91 1.43
C GLN A 19 7.54 -2.44 2.47
N ALA A 20 7.26 -3.58 3.10
CA ALA A 20 8.19 -4.19 4.04
C ALA A 20 9.51 -4.55 3.36
N ALA A 21 9.45 -5.16 2.16
CA ALA A 21 10.63 -5.46 1.35
C ALA A 21 11.43 -4.20 1.02
N THR A 22 10.75 -3.12 0.61
CA THR A 22 11.37 -1.82 0.34
C THR A 22 12.17 -1.29 1.54
N VAL A 23 11.61 -1.36 2.75
CA VAL A 23 12.30 -0.94 3.97
C VAL A 23 13.56 -1.79 4.22
N TRP A 24 13.45 -3.11 4.07
CA TRP A 24 14.59 -4.02 4.25
C TRP A 24 15.70 -3.79 3.23
N GLU A 25 15.34 -3.55 1.97
CA GLU A 25 16.31 -3.23 0.91
C GLU A 25 17.03 -1.90 1.17
N LEU A 26 16.29 -0.86 1.55
CA LEU A 26 16.88 0.43 1.91
C LEU A 26 17.80 0.32 3.13
N ARG A 27 17.40 -0.45 4.15
CA ARG A 27 18.24 -0.73 5.33
C ARG A 27 19.49 -1.50 4.95
N ARG A 28 19.41 -2.49 4.07
CA ARG A 28 20.56 -3.27 3.58
C ARG A 28 21.51 -2.44 2.72
N ALA A 29 20.97 -1.50 1.93
CA ALA A 29 21.77 -0.61 1.10
C ALA A 29 22.59 0.38 1.95
N ASN A 30 22.05 0.84 3.08
CA ASN A 30 22.79 1.67 4.03
C ASN A 30 22.39 1.36 5.48
N HIS A 31 23.26 0.59 6.15
CA HIS A 31 23.05 0.14 7.53
C HIS A 31 23.09 1.28 8.56
N GLU A 32 23.69 2.43 8.21
CA GLU A 32 23.85 3.59 9.08
C GLU A 32 22.63 4.51 9.07
N LEU A 33 21.65 4.29 8.16
CA LEU A 33 20.45 5.11 8.08
C LEU A 33 19.69 5.11 9.41
N GLY A 34 19.49 6.31 9.95
CA GLY A 34 18.65 6.50 11.13
C GLY A 34 17.20 6.08 10.85
N PRO A 35 16.41 5.67 11.86
CA PRO A 35 15.03 5.22 11.67
C PRO A 35 14.15 6.24 10.94
N VAL A 36 14.33 7.55 11.21
CA VAL A 36 13.58 8.63 10.57
C VAL A 36 13.94 8.78 9.08
N GLU A 37 15.22 8.64 8.74
CA GLU A 37 15.69 8.76 7.36
C GLU A 37 15.29 7.54 6.53
N LEU A 38 15.34 6.35 7.13
CA LEU A 38 14.84 5.12 6.54
C LEU A 38 13.34 5.22 6.27
N TRP A 39 12.56 5.65 7.26
CA TRP A 39 11.13 5.91 7.12
C TRP A 39 10.83 6.90 5.98
N ARG A 40 11.50 8.05 5.96
CA ARG A 40 11.30 9.07 4.91
C ARG A 40 11.65 8.55 3.52
N SER A 41 12.73 7.78 3.40
CA SER A 41 13.17 7.21 2.13
C SER A 41 12.19 6.15 1.62
N ALA A 42 11.75 5.25 2.49
CA ALA A 42 10.73 4.24 2.16
C ALA A 42 9.38 4.89 1.81
N MET A 43 8.95 5.91 2.57
CA MET A 43 7.73 6.66 2.27
C MET A 43 7.79 7.42 0.94
N ARG A 44 8.98 7.83 0.47
CA ARG A 44 9.11 8.45 -0.85
C ARG A 44 8.83 7.44 -1.96
N VAL A 45 9.38 6.23 -1.86
CA VAL A 45 9.09 5.12 -2.78
C VAL A 45 7.60 4.73 -2.71
N GLY A 46 7.07 4.57 -1.49
CA GLY A 46 5.67 4.22 -1.27
C GLY A 46 4.69 5.23 -1.86
N ARG A 47 4.98 6.54 -1.79
CA ARG A 47 4.12 7.59 -2.38
C ARG A 47 4.09 7.55 -3.91
N GLU A 48 5.23 7.29 -4.56
CA GLU A 48 5.30 7.18 -6.02
C GLU A 48 4.45 5.98 -6.49
N HIS A 49 4.55 4.85 -5.79
CA HIS A 49 3.77 3.66 -6.09
C HIS A 49 2.25 3.89 -5.83
N ILE A 50 1.87 4.41 -4.66
CA ILE A 50 0.45 4.68 -4.34
C ILE A 50 -0.18 5.66 -5.35
N GLY A 51 0.56 6.68 -5.80
CA GLY A 51 0.04 7.62 -6.79
C GLY A 51 -0.46 6.94 -8.05
N SER A 52 0.28 5.93 -8.54
CA SER A 52 -0.14 5.11 -9.68
C SER A 52 -1.33 4.20 -9.35
N ILE A 53 -1.32 3.56 -8.17
CA ILE A 53 -2.42 2.68 -7.71
C ILE A 53 -3.73 3.47 -7.61
N ILE A 54 -3.71 4.68 -7.05
CA ILE A 54 -4.90 5.54 -6.92
C ILE A 54 -5.50 5.84 -8.30
N ASN A 55 -4.65 6.19 -9.27
CA ASN A 55 -5.12 6.47 -10.63
C ASN A 55 -5.81 5.25 -11.25
N THR A 56 -5.21 4.08 -11.10
CA THR A 56 -5.77 2.81 -11.60
C THR A 56 -7.06 2.45 -10.87
N LEU A 57 -7.13 2.64 -9.55
CA LEU A 57 -8.34 2.40 -8.77
C LEU A 57 -9.48 3.34 -9.16
N LEU A 58 -9.21 4.63 -9.36
CA LEU A 58 -10.20 5.59 -9.84
C LEU A 58 -10.81 5.11 -11.16
N LEU A 59 -9.97 4.70 -12.12
CA LEU A 59 -10.43 4.18 -13.40
C LEU A 59 -11.24 2.89 -13.23
N ALA A 60 -10.79 1.98 -12.37
CA ALA A 60 -11.50 0.72 -12.08
C ALA A 60 -12.88 0.98 -11.45
N TYR A 61 -12.99 1.91 -10.49
CA TYR A 61 -14.27 2.24 -9.84
C TYR A 61 -15.25 2.90 -10.81
N VAL A 62 -14.78 3.82 -11.67
CA VAL A 62 -15.60 4.40 -12.74
C VAL A 62 -16.10 3.30 -13.67
N GLY A 63 -15.20 2.43 -14.15
CA GLY A 63 -15.55 1.32 -15.03
C GLY A 63 -16.54 0.33 -14.39
N ALA A 64 -16.34 -0.03 -13.12
CA ALA A 64 -17.23 -0.92 -12.39
C ALA A 64 -18.62 -0.30 -12.12
N SER A 65 -18.68 1.03 -11.99
CA SER A 65 -19.94 1.76 -11.76
C SER A 65 -20.74 2.04 -13.04
N MET A 66 -20.12 1.93 -14.22
CA MET A 66 -20.76 2.24 -15.51
C MET A 66 -22.08 1.49 -15.76
N PRO A 67 -22.19 0.16 -15.56
CA PRO A 67 -23.44 -0.55 -15.84
C PRO A 67 -24.61 -0.05 -15.00
N LEU A 68 -24.34 0.27 -13.74
CA LEU A 68 -25.32 0.81 -12.81
C LEU A 68 -25.72 2.25 -13.20
N LEU A 69 -24.76 3.08 -13.63
CA LEU A 69 -25.05 4.41 -14.16
C LEU A 69 -25.92 4.32 -15.42
N VAL A 70 -25.60 3.43 -16.36
CA VAL A 70 -26.38 3.20 -17.58
C VAL A 70 -27.80 2.73 -17.24
N LEU A 71 -27.95 1.79 -16.30
CA LEU A 71 -29.26 1.31 -15.85
C LEU A 71 -30.14 2.45 -15.34
N PHE A 72 -29.57 3.38 -14.57
CA PHE A 72 -30.31 4.53 -14.06
C PHE A 72 -30.68 5.56 -15.13
N VAL A 73 -29.78 5.79 -16.09
CA VAL A 73 -30.07 6.62 -17.27
C VAL A 73 -31.25 6.03 -18.05
N LEU A 74 -31.25 4.71 -18.29
CA LEU A 74 -32.34 4.02 -18.99
C LEU A 74 -33.65 3.98 -18.19
N SER A 75 -33.57 4.05 -16.86
CA SER A 75 -34.74 4.03 -15.97
C SER A 75 -35.32 5.42 -15.71
N GLU A 76 -34.79 6.47 -16.36
CA GLU A 76 -35.17 7.88 -16.16
C GLU A 76 -35.17 8.32 -14.68
N GLN A 77 -34.31 7.68 -13.87
CA GLN A 77 -34.21 7.98 -12.45
C GLN A 77 -33.49 9.30 -12.25
N SER A 78 -34.02 10.15 -11.38
CA SER A 78 -33.34 11.41 -11.04
C SER A 78 -32.02 11.12 -10.30
N LEU A 79 -30.99 11.95 -10.55
CA LEU A 79 -29.68 11.81 -9.90
C LEU A 79 -29.77 11.78 -8.36
N SER A 80 -30.73 12.50 -7.77
CA SER A 80 -30.95 12.50 -6.33
C SER A 80 -31.52 11.16 -5.85
N THR A 81 -32.46 10.55 -6.57
CA THR A 81 -32.97 9.21 -6.25
C THR A 81 -31.86 8.17 -6.33
N VAL A 82 -31.03 8.25 -7.36
CA VAL A 82 -29.88 7.37 -7.56
C VAL A 82 -28.86 7.48 -6.43
N ALA A 83 -28.48 8.71 -6.05
CA ALA A 83 -27.49 8.93 -5.00
C ALA A 83 -27.94 8.43 -3.62
N ASN A 84 -29.26 8.38 -3.37
CA ASN A 84 -29.85 7.89 -2.13
C ASN A 84 -30.21 6.39 -2.18
N ALA A 85 -30.01 5.73 -3.31
CA ALA A 85 -30.30 4.30 -3.42
C ALA A 85 -29.33 3.48 -2.56
N GLU A 86 -29.85 2.51 -1.81
CA GLU A 86 -29.06 1.66 -0.90
C GLU A 86 -27.87 1.01 -1.61
N VAL A 87 -28.08 0.48 -2.82
CA VAL A 87 -27.02 -0.16 -3.62
C VAL A 87 -25.89 0.81 -3.99
N VAL A 88 -26.22 2.08 -4.24
CA VAL A 88 -25.24 3.12 -4.57
C VAL A 88 -24.48 3.55 -3.32
N ALA A 89 -25.21 3.80 -2.23
CA ALA A 89 -24.60 4.16 -0.95
C ALA A 89 -23.63 3.07 -0.47
N LEU A 90 -24.01 1.80 -0.58
CA LEU A 90 -23.16 0.66 -0.22
C LEU A 90 -21.87 0.63 -1.06
N GLU A 91 -21.97 0.85 -2.37
CA GLU A 91 -20.82 0.81 -3.27
C GLU A 91 -19.87 1.99 -3.05
N ILE A 92 -20.41 3.18 -2.78
CA ILE A 92 -19.63 4.36 -2.41
C ILE A 92 -18.88 4.12 -1.11
N VAL A 93 -19.57 3.70 -0.04
CA VAL A 93 -18.94 3.43 1.25
C VAL A 93 -17.87 2.35 1.13
N ARG A 94 -18.16 1.27 0.40
CA ARG A 94 -17.19 0.19 0.12
C ARG A 94 -15.93 0.71 -0.58
N THR A 95 -16.12 1.50 -1.64
CA THR A 95 -15.03 2.12 -2.41
C THR A 95 -14.17 3.03 -1.54
N LEU A 96 -14.80 3.85 -0.70
CA LEU A 96 -14.12 4.74 0.22
C LEU A 96 -13.32 3.96 1.27
N VAL A 97 -13.94 2.99 1.94
CA VAL A 97 -13.29 2.17 2.97
C VAL A 97 -12.11 1.39 2.38
N GLY A 98 -12.30 0.76 1.22
CA GLY A 98 -11.23 0.03 0.53
C GLY A 98 -10.06 0.92 0.16
N SER A 99 -10.34 2.11 -0.39
CA SER A 99 -9.30 3.06 -0.78
C SER A 99 -8.54 3.63 0.42
N ILE A 100 -9.25 4.00 1.50
CA ILE A 100 -8.62 4.47 2.75
C ILE A 100 -7.73 3.39 3.36
N GLY A 101 -8.21 2.13 3.40
CA GLY A 101 -7.44 1.00 3.89
C GLY A 101 -6.13 0.82 3.10
N LEU A 102 -6.20 0.89 1.77
CA LEU A 102 -5.02 0.75 0.91
C LEU A 102 -4.03 1.92 1.06
N LEU A 103 -4.53 3.16 1.15
CA LEU A 103 -3.69 4.33 1.41
C LEU A 103 -3.01 4.25 2.78
N ALA A 104 -3.71 3.77 3.80
CA ALA A 104 -3.19 3.62 5.15
C ALA A 104 -2.18 2.47 5.26
N ALA A 105 -2.27 1.44 4.41
CA ALA A 105 -1.40 0.27 4.45
C ALA A 105 0.09 0.64 4.28
N VAL A 106 0.41 1.59 3.41
CA VAL A 106 1.80 2.01 3.17
C VAL A 106 2.46 2.67 4.38
N PRO A 107 1.92 3.76 4.96
CA PRO A 107 2.52 4.34 6.15
C PRO A 107 2.49 3.36 7.32
N LEU A 108 1.41 2.62 7.54
CA LEU A 108 1.36 1.67 8.67
C LEU A 108 2.44 0.57 8.53
N THR A 109 2.56 -0.04 7.35
CA THR A 109 3.53 -1.12 7.14
C THR A 109 4.96 -0.60 7.18
N THR A 110 5.22 0.55 6.56
CA THR A 110 6.55 1.17 6.60
C THR A 110 6.99 1.42 8.05
N TRP A 111 6.05 1.72 8.95
CA TRP A 111 6.35 2.19 10.29
C TRP A 111 6.72 0.99 11.13
N LEU A 112 5.88 -0.04 11.06
CA LEU A 112 6.12 -1.34 11.66
C LEU A 112 7.43 -1.96 11.14
N ALA A 113 7.69 -1.91 9.83
CA ALA A 113 8.90 -2.45 9.25
C ALA A 113 10.16 -1.70 9.72
N VAL A 114 10.12 -0.37 9.81
CA VAL A 114 11.23 0.43 10.35
C VAL A 114 11.50 0.08 11.81
N LEU A 115 10.44 -0.08 12.63
CA LEU A 115 10.56 -0.44 14.05
C LEU A 115 11.17 -1.84 14.25
N VAL A 116 10.82 -2.80 13.40
CA VAL A 116 11.32 -4.19 13.50
C VAL A 116 12.69 -4.35 12.83
N SER A 117 13.04 -3.49 11.88
CA SER A 117 14.35 -3.53 11.22
C SER A 117 15.46 -3.19 12.22
N GLN A 118 16.33 -4.14 12.53
CA GLN A 118 17.48 -3.83 13.39
C GLN A 118 18.49 -2.96 12.64
N PRO A 119 19.10 -1.94 13.28
CA PRO A 119 20.30 -1.31 12.75
C PRO A 119 21.34 -2.42 12.57
N GLY A 120 21.92 -2.53 11.38
CA GLY A 120 22.92 -3.56 11.11
C GLY A 120 24.04 -3.44 12.14
N GLY A 121 24.15 -4.42 13.05
CA GLY A 121 25.32 -4.54 13.91
C GLY A 121 26.53 -4.54 13.00
N SER A 122 27.40 -3.55 13.19
CA SER A 122 28.67 -3.43 12.50
C SER A 122 29.28 -4.82 12.39
N GLY A 123 29.39 -5.31 11.16
CA GLY A 123 30.20 -6.47 10.87
C GLY A 123 31.57 -6.15 11.43
N ARG A 124 31.90 -6.73 12.57
CA ARG A 124 33.28 -6.80 13.03
C ARG A 124 33.99 -7.57 11.92
N GLU A 125 34.56 -6.84 10.98
CA GLU A 125 35.69 -7.33 10.21
C GLU A 125 36.71 -7.76 11.25
N ARG A 126 36.72 -9.06 11.55
CA ARG A 126 37.80 -9.66 12.32
C ARG A 126 39.04 -9.44 11.45
N PRO A 127 40.08 -8.73 11.93
CA PRO A 127 41.34 -8.69 11.21
C PRO A 127 41.76 -10.14 11.02
N GLN A 128 41.96 -10.56 9.77
CA GLN A 128 42.63 -11.83 9.48
C GLN A 128 44.11 -11.65 9.87
N GLY A 129 44.37 -11.75 11.17
CA GLY A 129 45.69 -12.03 11.71
C GLY A 129 45.93 -13.53 11.59
N VAL A 130 46.27 -13.97 10.38
CA VAL A 130 47.06 -15.19 10.18
C VAL A 130 48.39 -14.67 9.65
N GLY A 131 49.38 -14.48 10.51
CA GLY A 131 49.99 -15.56 11.27
C GLY A 131 51.12 -16.08 10.40
N SER A 132 52.27 -15.44 10.56
CA SER A 132 53.55 -15.87 10.04
C SER A 132 53.77 -17.37 10.30
N LEU A 133 53.90 -18.13 9.23
CA LEU A 133 54.64 -19.38 9.21
C LEU A 133 55.64 -19.12 8.07
N GLY A 134 56.93 -18.95 8.35
CA GLY A 134 57.75 -19.96 9.02
C GLY A 134 58.39 -20.78 7.91
#